data_AF-A0A6J4QE40-F1
#
_entry.id   AF-A0A6J4QE40-F1
#
_cell.length_a   1.000
_cell.length_b   1.000
_cell.length_c   1.000
_cell.angle_alpha   90.00
_cell.angle_beta   90.00
_cell.angle_gamma   90.00
#
_symmetry.space_group_name_H-M   'P 1'
#
loop_
_entity.id
_entity.type
_entity.pdbx_description
1 polymer ?
#
loop_
_entity_poly.entity_id
_entity_poly.type
_entity_poly.pdbx_seq_one_letter_code
_entity_poly.pdbx_strand_id
1 'polypeptide(L)'
;MTAVRQEGGIVLIDAGMAFPDEEMPGIDLVLPDFSYLRDHRDELRGIVLTHGHEDHVGALPYLLREFNDVPVYGTRLTLGLVRPKLAEHGIKRADLREVKAGDNIEVAGFGLEFINVNHSIP
;
A
#
# COMPACT_ATOMS: atom_id res chain seq x y z
N MET A 1 4.86 -5.77 -3.00
CA MET A 1 5.13 -4.33 -3.17
C MET A 1 5.85 -4.14 -4.49
N THR A 2 5.29 -3.31 -5.38
CA THR A 2 5.83 -3.07 -6.72
C THR A 2 5.75 -1.58 -7.03
N ALA A 3 6.82 -0.96 -7.54
CA ALA A 3 6.82 0.44 -7.94
C ALA A 3 6.77 0.56 -9.47
N VAL A 4 5.87 1.39 -9.99
CA VAL A 4 5.81 1.76 -11.42
C VAL A 4 6.11 3.24 -11.52
N ARG A 5 7.11 3.59 -12.34
CA ARG A 5 7.62 4.97 -12.46
C ARG A 5 7.55 5.46 -13.91
N GLN A 6 7.13 6.70 -14.07
CA GLN A 6 7.24 7.46 -15.32
C GLN A 6 7.53 8.94 -15.01
N GLU A 7 7.52 9.80 -16.02
CA GLU A 7 7.82 11.24 -15.88
C GLU A 7 6.98 11.94 -14.80
N GLY A 8 5.68 11.61 -14.70
CA GLY A 8 4.77 12.20 -13.70
C GLY A 8 5.03 11.75 -12.25
N GLY A 9 5.81 10.69 -12.04
CA GLY A 9 6.18 10.17 -10.72
C GLY A 9 6.00 8.66 -10.58
N ILE A 10 5.90 8.22 -9.33
CA ILE A 10 5.85 6.82 -8.91
C ILE A 10 4.45 6.51 -8.35
N VAL A 11 3.89 5.39 -8.79
CA VAL A 11 2.75 4.73 -8.15
C VAL A 11 3.22 3.41 -7.58
N LEU A 12 2.90 3.17 -6.31
CA LEU A 12 3.21 1.93 -5.62
C LEU A 12 1.98 1.00 -5.66
N ILE A 13 2.18 -0.27 -5.98
CA ILE A 13 1.17 -1.33 -5.91
C ILE A 13 1.52 -2.22 -4.73
N ASP A 14 0.63 -2.24 -3.74
CA ASP A 14 0.72 -2.93 -2.46
C ASP A 14 1.89 -2.54 -1.57
N ALA A 15 1.70 -2.69 -0.25
CA ALA A 15 2.69 -2.47 0.78
C ALA A 15 2.62 -3.60 1.82
N GLY A 16 2.95 -4.80 1.38
CA GLY A 16 2.91 -6.01 2.20
C GLY A 16 4.16 -6.29 3.02
N MET A 17 3.99 -7.12 4.05
CA MET A 17 5.08 -7.72 4.82
C MET A 17 5.23 -9.21 4.50
N ALA A 18 6.36 -9.80 4.86
CA ALA A 18 6.50 -11.26 4.89
C ALA A 18 6.52 -11.76 6.34
N PHE A 19 6.04 -12.98 6.53
CA PHE A 19 6.23 -13.70 7.78
C PHE A 19 7.64 -14.32 7.81
N PRO A 20 8.32 -14.29 8.97
CA PRO A 20 9.62 -14.93 9.13
C PRO A 20 9.52 -16.45 9.04
N ASP A 21 10.61 -17.09 8.63
CA ASP A 21 10.75 -18.55 8.59
C ASP A 21 11.50 -19.10 9.82
N GLU A 22 11.72 -20.41 9.83
CA GLU A 22 12.38 -21.12 10.93
C GLU A 22 13.85 -20.70 11.14
N GLU A 23 14.48 -20.04 10.15
CA GLU A 23 15.85 -19.56 10.24
C GLU A 23 15.95 -18.15 10.85
N MET A 24 14.82 -17.51 11.17
CA MET A 24 14.74 -16.16 11.73
C MET A 24 14.18 -16.14 13.17
N PRO A 25 14.85 -16.75 14.16
CA PRO A 25 14.34 -16.86 15.51
C PRO A 25 14.22 -15.49 16.18
N GLY A 26 13.03 -15.21 16.75
CA GLY A 26 12.74 -13.97 17.48
C GLY A 26 12.36 -12.77 16.61
N ILE A 27 12.26 -12.95 15.28
CA ILE A 27 11.69 -11.97 14.37
C ILE A 27 10.17 -12.15 14.33
N ASP A 28 9.41 -11.06 14.36
CA ASP A 28 7.94 -11.08 14.27
C ASP A 28 7.43 -10.88 12.82
N LEU A 29 8.14 -10.07 12.04
CA LEU A 29 7.77 -9.66 10.68
C LEU A 29 8.98 -9.20 9.88
N VAL A 30 8.91 -9.37 8.57
CA VAL A 30 9.94 -8.94 7.61
C VAL A 30 9.35 -7.86 6.70
N LEU A 31 10.01 -6.70 6.63
CA LEU A 31 9.56 -5.55 5.84
C LEU A 31 10.39 -5.39 4.55
N PRO A 32 9.80 -4.85 3.47
CA PRO A 32 10.55 -4.43 2.30
C PRO A 32 11.52 -3.29 2.64
N ASP A 33 12.65 -3.22 1.94
CA ASP A 33 13.52 -2.05 2.02
C ASP A 33 12.94 -0.87 1.22
N PHE A 34 12.69 0.24 1.90
CA PHE A 34 12.17 1.47 1.29
C PHE A 34 13.25 2.41 0.73
N SER A 35 14.53 2.01 0.68
CA SER A 35 15.63 2.90 0.25
C SER A 35 15.37 3.57 -1.09
N TYR A 36 14.87 2.83 -2.09
CA TYR A 36 14.52 3.42 -3.39
C TYR A 36 13.44 4.51 -3.28
N LEU A 37 12.42 4.31 -2.44
CA LEU A 37 11.36 5.29 -2.21
C LEU A 37 11.88 6.49 -1.42
N ARG A 38 12.79 6.29 -0.47
CA ARG A 38 13.44 7.38 0.28
C ARG A 38 14.25 8.28 -0.65
N ASP A 39 15.01 7.69 -1.56
CA ASP A 39 15.81 8.43 -2.55
C ASP A 39 14.95 9.22 -3.54
N HIS A 40 13.69 8.83 -3.73
CA HIS A 40 12.73 9.44 -4.67
C HIS A 40 11.45 9.92 -3.97
N ARG A 41 11.58 10.40 -2.72
CA ARG A 41 10.45 10.67 -1.84
C ARG A 41 9.40 11.59 -2.46
N ASP A 42 9.84 12.65 -3.13
CA ASP A 42 8.96 13.67 -3.72
C ASP A 42 8.26 13.21 -5.00
N GLU A 43 8.60 12.03 -5.51
CA GLU A 43 8.01 11.43 -6.71
C GLU A 43 6.90 10.43 -6.40
N LEU A 44 6.77 9.95 -5.15
CA LEU A 44 5.69 9.01 -4.79
C LEU A 44 4.34 9.73 -4.76
N ARG A 45 3.47 9.42 -5.72
CA ARG A 45 2.19 10.12 -5.92
C ARG A 45 0.96 9.35 -5.42
N GLY A 46 1.09 8.05 -5.23
CA GLY A 46 -0.02 7.23 -4.73
C GLY A 46 0.38 5.81 -4.42
N ILE A 47 -0.37 5.19 -3.52
CA ILE A 47 -0.26 3.77 -3.17
C ILE A 47 -1.61 3.13 -3.51
N VAL A 48 -1.58 2.04 -4.26
CA VAL A 48 -2.76 1.27 -4.65
C VAL A 48 -2.70 -0.08 -3.96
N LEU A 49 -3.70 -0.39 -3.14
CA LEU A 49 -3.83 -1.67 -2.46
C LEU A 49 -4.82 -2.55 -3.22
N THR A 50 -4.35 -3.72 -3.66
CA THR A 50 -5.15 -4.66 -4.44
C THR A 50 -6.19 -5.36 -3.58
N HIS A 51 -5.79 -5.87 -2.41
CA HIS A 51 -6.67 -6.53 -1.46
C HIS A 51 -6.08 -6.49 -0.03
N GLY A 52 -6.82 -7.02 0.95
CA GLY A 52 -6.54 -6.85 2.37
C GLY A 52 -5.66 -7.90 3.05
N HIS A 53 -4.96 -8.80 2.34
CA HIS A 53 -4.06 -9.74 3.00
C HIS A 53 -2.81 -9.03 3.55
N GLU A 54 -2.21 -9.59 4.60
CA GLU A 54 -1.04 -9.01 5.29
C GLU A 54 0.20 -8.90 4.39
N ASP A 55 0.36 -9.82 3.45
CA ASP A 55 1.40 -9.79 2.43
C ASP A 55 1.14 -8.77 1.30
N HIS A 56 0.02 -8.02 1.39
CA HIS A 56 -0.31 -6.90 0.53
C HIS A 56 -0.46 -5.57 1.28
N VAL A 57 -0.85 -5.56 2.57
CA VAL A 57 -1.08 -4.33 3.34
C VAL A 57 -0.26 -4.20 4.63
N GLY A 58 0.42 -5.26 5.07
CA GLY A 58 1.01 -5.36 6.40
C GLY A 58 2.18 -4.41 6.66
N ALA A 59 2.92 -4.00 5.62
CA ALA A 59 4.00 -3.02 5.72
C ALA A 59 3.51 -1.56 5.60
N LEU A 60 2.24 -1.33 5.24
CA LEU A 60 1.70 0.02 5.03
C LEU A 60 1.86 0.95 6.25
N PRO A 61 1.64 0.53 7.52
CA PRO A 61 1.85 1.42 8.67
C PRO A 61 3.30 1.89 8.80
N TYR A 62 4.27 1.04 8.43
CA TYR A 62 5.68 1.39 8.47
C TYR A 62 6.03 2.35 7.34
N LEU A 63 5.52 2.10 6.13
CA LEU A 63 5.68 2.99 4.99
C LEU A 63 5.09 4.38 5.28
N LEU A 64 3.85 4.47 5.78
CA LEU A 64 3.19 5.76 6.02
C LEU A 64 3.77 6.57 7.19
N ARG A 65 4.65 5.99 8.03
CA ARG A 65 5.46 6.79 8.97
C ARG A 65 6.47 7.67 8.23
N GLU A 66 7.00 7.17 7.11
CA GLU A 66 7.97 7.87 6.27
C GLU A 66 7.31 8.67 5.15
N PHE A 67 6.11 8.28 4.68
CA PHE A 67 5.39 8.87 3.53
C PHE A 67 3.93 9.24 3.88
N ASN A 68 3.74 10.11 4.87
CA ASN A 68 2.44 10.37 5.50
C ASN A 68 1.44 11.19 4.66
N ASP A 69 1.90 11.79 3.56
CA ASP A 69 1.15 12.71 2.68
C ASP A 69 0.69 12.05 1.37
N VAL A 70 0.97 10.76 1.19
CA VAL A 70 0.66 10.02 -0.03
C VAL A 70 -0.75 9.40 0.04
N PRO A 71 -1.62 9.61 -0.97
CA PRO A 71 -2.93 9.01 -1.00
C PRO A 71 -2.86 7.49 -1.20
N VAL A 72 -3.69 6.77 -0.44
CA VAL A 72 -3.81 5.31 -0.49
C VAL A 72 -5.17 4.94 -1.05
N TYR A 73 -5.17 4.27 -2.19
CA TYR A 73 -6.36 3.79 -2.88
C TYR A 73 -6.60 2.32 -2.57
N GLY A 74 -7.85 1.95 -2.33
CA GLY A 74 -8.21 0.54 -2.12
C GLY A 74 -9.71 0.34 -2.03
N THR A 75 -10.15 -0.91 -2.12
CA THR A 75 -11.58 -1.24 -1.99
C THR A 75 -12.08 -1.03 -0.56
N ARG A 76 -13.40 -0.96 -0.38
CA ARG A 76 -14.03 -0.74 0.93
C ARG A 76 -13.55 -1.72 2.01
N LEU A 77 -13.44 -3.01 1.68
CA LEU A 77 -12.97 -4.02 2.64
C LEU A 77 -11.49 -3.81 2.97
N THR A 78 -10.63 -3.66 1.96
CA THR A 78 -9.19 -3.42 2.13
C THR A 78 -8.94 -2.21 3.02
N LEU A 79 -9.58 -1.07 2.73
CA LEU A 79 -9.45 0.12 3.56
C LEU A 79 -10.07 -0.06 4.95
N GLY A 80 -11.13 -0.85 5.07
CA GLY A 80 -11.73 -1.24 6.35
C GLY A 80 -10.77 -2.02 7.25
N LEU A 81 -9.93 -2.90 6.68
CA LEU A 81 -8.90 -3.66 7.39
C LEU A 81 -7.66 -2.82 7.71
N VAL A 82 -7.30 -1.91 6.80
CA VAL A 82 -6.15 -1.00 6.98
C VAL A 82 -6.40 0.04 8.07
N ARG A 83 -7.60 0.63 8.16
CA ARG A 83 -7.93 1.68 9.14
C ARG A 83 -7.57 1.33 10.60
N PRO A 84 -8.03 0.20 11.18
CA PRO A 84 -7.66 -0.16 12.56
C PRO A 84 -6.16 -0.41 12.70
N LYS A 85 -5.52 -1.06 11.72
CA LYS A 85 -4.07 -1.30 11.71
C LYS A 85 -3.28 0.02 11.77
N LEU A 86 -3.68 1.02 10.98
CA LEU A 86 -3.06 2.36 11.03
C LEU A 86 -3.27 3.04 12.38
N ALA A 87 -4.48 2.92 12.96
CA ALA A 87 -4.78 3.48 14.27
C ALA A 87 -3.93 2.85 15.40
N GLU A 88 -3.73 1.53 15.38
CA GLU A 88 -2.85 0.80 16.30
C GLU A 88 -1.39 1.30 16.22
N HIS A 89 -0.96 1.73 15.02
CA HIS A 89 0.37 2.28 14.79
C HIS A 89 0.47 3.80 15.01
N GLY A 90 -0.59 4.44 15.49
CA GLY A 90 -0.64 5.88 15.79
C GLY A 90 -0.92 6.79 14.59
N ILE A 91 -1.23 6.23 13.41
CA ILE A 91 -1.48 6.99 12.18
C ILE A 91 -2.97 7.34 12.09
N LYS A 92 -3.32 8.58 12.45
CA LYS A 92 -4.72 9.02 12.58
C LYS A 92 -5.29 9.70 11.34
N ARG A 93 -4.44 10.11 10.39
CA ARG A 93 -4.82 11.00 9.26
C ARG A 93 -4.29 10.53 7.90
N ALA A 94 -4.28 9.22 7.66
CA ALA A 94 -3.96 8.72 6.33
C ALA A 94 -5.06 9.11 5.33
N ASP A 95 -4.67 9.58 4.14
CA ASP A 95 -5.58 9.88 3.04
C ASP A 95 -5.99 8.57 2.35
N LEU A 96 -7.04 7.93 2.88
CA LEU A 96 -7.58 6.68 2.36
C LEU A 96 -8.75 6.94 1.40
N ARG A 97 -8.58 6.60 0.13
CA ARG A 97 -9.52 6.86 -0.96
C ARG A 97 -10.15 5.55 -1.47
N GLU A 98 -11.44 5.38 -1.24
CA GLU A 98 -12.16 4.18 -1.68
C GLU A 98 -12.28 4.15 -3.21
N VAL A 99 -12.02 2.98 -3.79
CA VAL A 99 -12.24 2.65 -5.21
C VAL A 99 -13.07 1.37 -5.34
N LYS A 100 -13.73 1.19 -6.49
CA LYS A 100 -14.58 0.04 -6.81
C LYS A 100 -14.19 -0.52 -8.17
N ALA A 101 -14.56 -1.78 -8.42
CA ALA A 101 -14.42 -2.35 -9.76
C ALA A 101 -15.22 -1.52 -10.78
N GLY A 102 -14.60 -1.23 -11.93
CA GLY A 102 -15.10 -0.32 -12.96
C GLY A 102 -14.65 1.13 -12.79
N ASP A 103 -14.13 1.52 -11.62
CA ASP A 103 -13.58 2.87 -11.44
C ASP A 103 -12.32 3.04 -12.28
N ASN A 104 -12.16 4.26 -12.79
CA ASN A 104 -10.99 4.72 -13.50
C ASN A 104 -10.47 5.97 -12.80
N ILE A 105 -9.20 5.97 -12.41
CA ILE A 105 -8.55 7.12 -11.79
C ILE A 105 -7.27 7.47 -12.55
N GLU A 106 -6.83 8.71 -12.39
CA GLU A 106 -5.54 9.16 -12.89
C GLU A 106 -4.61 9.50 -11.73
N VAL A 107 -3.41 8.92 -11.70
CA VAL A 107 -2.40 9.19 -10.68
C VAL A 107 -1.05 9.30 -11.37
N ALA A 108 -0.35 10.42 -11.22
CA ALA A 108 0.98 10.64 -11.83
C ALA A 108 1.03 10.42 -13.36
N GLY A 109 -0.07 10.71 -14.06
CA GLY A 109 -0.22 10.44 -15.51
C GLY A 109 -0.49 8.97 -15.86
N PHE A 110 -0.69 8.08 -14.87
CA PHE A 110 -1.14 6.72 -15.10
C PHE A 110 -2.66 6.68 -15.05
N GLY A 111 -3.28 6.10 -16.09
CA GLY A 111 -4.66 5.66 -16.04
C GLY A 111 -4.74 4.30 -15.34
N LEU A 112 -5.51 4.22 -14.25
CA LEU A 112 -5.67 3.01 -13.45
C LEU A 112 -7.15 2.58 -13.51
N GLU A 113 -7.41 1.44 -14.16
CA GLU A 113 -8.71 0.79 -14.19
C GLU A 113 -8.75 -0.35 -13.16
N PHE A 114 -9.76 -0.37 -12.30
CA PHE A 114 -9.93 -1.41 -11.30
C PHE A 114 -10.87 -2.50 -11.81
N ILE A 115 -10.40 -3.75 -11.83
CA ILE A 115 -11.22 -4.91 -12.20
C ILE A 115 -11.38 -5.86 -11.02
N ASN A 116 -12.50 -6.58 -10.97
CA ASN A 116 -12.73 -7.59 -9.95
C ASN A 116 -12.03 -8.92 -10.34
N VAL A 117 -11.37 -9.54 -9.37
CA VAL A 117 -10.75 -10.85 -9.50
C VAL A 117 -11.16 -11.70 -8.30
N ASN A 118 -11.61 -12.94 -8.54
CA ASN A 118 -11.93 -13.88 -7.47
C ASN A 118 -10.66 -14.24 -6.69
N HIS A 119 -10.73 -14.18 -5.36
CA HIS A 119 -9.63 -14.55 -4.48
C HIS A 119 -10.14 -15.12 -3.14
N SER A 120 -9.23 -15.47 -2.22
CA SER A 120 -9.57 -15.99 -0.88
C SER A 120 -10.01 -14.91 0.12
N ILE A 121 -10.10 -13.65 -0.32
CA ILE A 121 -10.62 -12.52 0.44
C ILE A 121 -11.52 -11.67 -0.49
N PRO A 122 -12.65 -11.13 0.00
CA PRO A 122 -13.59 -10.35 -0.82
C PRO A 122 -13.09 -8.99 -1.32
#